data_AF-A0A8T4A1I0-F1
#
_entry.id   AF-A0A8T4A1I0-F1
#
_cell.length_a   1.000
_cell.length_b   1.000
_cell.length_c   1.000
_cell.angle_alpha   90.00
_cell.angle_beta   90.00
_cell.angle_gamma   90.00
#
_symmetry.space_group_name_H-M   'P 1'
#
loop_
_entity.id
_entity.type
_entity.pdbx_description
1 polymer ?
#
loop_
_entity_poly.entity_id
_entity_poly.type
_entity_poly.pdbx_seq_one_letter_code
_entity_poly.pdbx_strand_id
1 'polypeptide(L)'
;MKGRSQAIMAGNYRKKKPYSKTIIAGIFSVALYAVLLLNQDIINWYFGRGGVYAILPIITALIFSFVHGAFTDNFWTVLGVEAKKKKEVK
;
A
#
# COMPACT_ATOMS: atom_id res chain seq x y z
N MET A 1 35.33 27.63 26.19
CA MET A 1 34.32 26.60 26.53
C MET A 1 32.98 26.90 25.84
N LYS A 2 32.81 26.56 24.55
CA LYS A 2 31.53 26.72 23.80
C LYS A 2 31.18 25.41 23.08
N GLY A 3 31.00 24.33 23.84
CA GLY A 3 30.82 22.99 23.27
C GLY A 3 29.78 22.10 23.96
N ARG A 4 28.94 22.64 24.86
CA ARG A 4 28.06 21.81 25.71
C ARG A 4 26.56 22.12 25.67
N SER A 5 26.10 23.16 24.97
CA SER A 5 24.66 23.51 24.95
C SER A 5 23.84 23.01 23.77
N GLN A 6 24.43 22.36 22.76
CA GLN A 6 23.66 21.90 21.58
C GLN A 6 23.17 20.45 21.67
N ALA A 7 23.47 19.72 22.76
CA ALA A 7 23.09 18.31 22.91
C ALA A 7 21.66 18.08 23.43
N ILE A 8 20.90 19.13 23.78
CA ILE A 8 19.59 18.99 24.47
C ILE A 8 18.38 19.21 23.55
N MET A 9 18.57 19.58 22.27
CA MET A 9 17.47 19.81 21.32
C MET A 9 17.27 18.71 20.27
N ALA A 10 17.76 17.48 20.50
CA ALA A 10 17.34 16.33 19.73
C ALA A 10 15.96 15.85 20.21
N GLY A 11 14.94 16.70 20.02
CA GLY A 11 13.55 16.29 20.18
C GLY A 11 13.33 15.06 19.32
N ASN A 12 13.06 13.92 19.95
CA ASN A 12 12.82 12.66 19.29
C ASN A 12 11.51 12.77 18.51
N TYR A 13 11.55 13.32 17.29
CA TYR A 13 10.42 13.33 16.36
C TYR A 13 10.12 11.88 16.01
N ARG A 14 9.35 11.19 16.86
CA ARG A 14 8.80 9.86 16.57
C ARG A 14 7.92 10.04 15.35
N LYS A 15 8.43 9.66 14.17
CA LYS A 15 7.67 9.59 12.94
C LYS A 15 6.38 8.83 13.25
N LYS A 16 5.23 9.49 13.13
CA LYS A 16 3.94 8.88 13.44
C LYS A 16 3.72 7.74 12.45
N LYS A 17 3.56 6.51 12.96
CA LYS A 17 3.29 5.34 12.13
C LYS A 17 1.99 5.55 11.31
N PRO A 18 1.93 5.08 10.06
CA PRO A 18 0.83 5.39 9.13
C PRO A 18 -0.45 4.56 9.38
N TYR A 19 -0.90 4.45 10.63
CA TYR A 19 -2.06 3.64 11.01
C TYR A 19 -3.33 4.00 10.23
N SER A 20 -3.65 5.30 10.13
CA SER A 20 -4.85 5.75 9.41
C SER A 20 -4.80 5.39 7.93
N LYS A 21 -3.64 5.58 7.28
CA LYS A 21 -3.45 5.20 5.87
C LYS A 21 -3.59 3.69 5.69
N THR A 22 -3.07 2.90 6.62
CA THR A 22 -3.15 1.44 6.61
C THR A 22 -4.60 0.97 6.69
N ILE A 23 -5.38 1.52 7.63
CA ILE A 23 -6.80 1.13 7.81
C ILE A 23 -7.62 1.48 6.57
N ILE A 24 -7.47 2.70 6.04
CA ILE A 24 -8.21 3.13 4.85
C ILE A 24 -7.84 2.26 3.65
N ALA A 25 -6.55 2.07 3.38
CA ALA A 25 -6.09 1.23 2.28
C ALA A 25 -6.54 -0.24 2.45
N GLY A 26 -6.56 -0.74 3.69
CA GLY A 26 -7.07 -2.06 4.03
C GLY A 26 -8.56 -2.22 3.72
N ILE A 27 -9.39 -1.24 4.12
CA ILE A 27 -10.83 -1.22 3.81
C ILE A 27 -11.04 -1.24 2.29
N PHE A 28 -10.32 -0.40 1.54
CA PHE A 28 -10.41 -0.39 0.08
C PHE A 28 -9.96 -1.72 -0.54
N SER A 29 -8.88 -2.32 -0.04
CA SER A 29 -8.40 -3.62 -0.53
C SER A 29 -9.44 -4.72 -0.27
N VAL A 30 -10.00 -4.79 0.95
CA VAL A 30 -11.05 -5.76 1.30
C VAL A 30 -12.30 -5.53 0.46
N ALA A 31 -12.74 -4.30 0.26
CA ALA A 31 -13.89 -3.99 -0.57
C ALA A 31 -13.70 -4.44 -2.03
N LEU A 32 -12.51 -4.22 -2.61
CA LEU A 32 -12.19 -4.71 -3.95
C LEU A 32 -12.26 -6.24 -4.02
N TYR A 33 -11.63 -6.94 -3.08
CA TYR A 33 -11.70 -8.41 -3.02
C TYR A 33 -13.13 -8.90 -2.83
N ALA A 34 -13.93 -8.23 -1.99
CA ALA A 34 -15.33 -8.58 -1.77
C ALA A 34 -16.15 -8.41 -3.07
N VAL A 35 -16.02 -7.29 -3.77
CA VAL A 35 -16.70 -7.08 -5.06
C VAL A 35 -16.28 -8.14 -6.07
N LEU A 36 -14.98 -8.43 -6.18
CA LEU A 36 -14.46 -9.44 -7.10
C LEU A 36 -15.05 -10.82 -6.77
N LEU A 37 -14.96 -11.27 -5.51
CA LEU A 37 -15.31 -12.62 -5.10
C LEU A 37 -16.82 -12.85 -4.93
N LEU A 38 -17.60 -11.82 -4.63
CA LEU A 38 -19.06 -11.94 -4.51
C LEU A 38 -19.78 -11.86 -5.88
N ASN A 39 -19.13 -11.30 -6.90
CA ASN A 39 -19.72 -11.13 -8.24
C ASN A 39 -19.03 -12.00 -9.30
N GLN A 40 -18.53 -13.18 -8.90
CA GLN A 40 -17.73 -14.07 -9.77
C GLN A 40 -18.44 -14.43 -11.08
N ASP A 41 -19.74 -14.73 -11.06
CA ASP A 41 -20.48 -15.12 -12.26
C ASP A 41 -20.44 -14.01 -13.33
N ILE A 42 -20.74 -12.77 -12.94
CA ILE A 42 -20.74 -11.61 -13.83
C ILE A 42 -19.31 -11.33 -14.32
N ILE A 43 -18.34 -11.36 -13.41
CA ILE A 43 -16.95 -11.04 -13.74
C ILE A 43 -16.38 -12.07 -14.71
N ASN A 44 -16.59 -13.36 -14.45
CA ASN A 44 -16.12 -14.45 -15.31
C ASN A 44 -16.81 -14.42 -16.68
N TRP A 45 -18.09 -14.03 -16.75
CA TRP A 45 -18.79 -13.85 -18.02
C TRP A 45 -18.15 -12.76 -18.90
N TYR A 46 -17.77 -11.63 -18.31
CA TYR A 46 -17.05 -10.59 -19.05
C TYR A 46 -15.61 -10.99 -19.36
N PHE A 47 -14.86 -11.53 -18.39
CA PHE A 47 -13.44 -11.85 -18.56
C PHE A 47 -13.22 -13.00 -19.55
N GLY A 48 -14.13 -13.98 -19.57
CA GLY A 48 -14.07 -15.15 -20.46
C GLY A 48 -14.53 -14.90 -21.89
N ARG A 49 -15.12 -13.74 -22.18
CA ARG A 49 -15.66 -13.41 -23.52
C ARG A 49 -14.57 -13.22 -24.59
N GLY A 50 -13.33 -12.96 -24.20
CA GLY A 50 -12.22 -12.72 -25.12
C GLY A 50 -12.35 -11.43 -25.93
N GLY A 51 -11.59 -11.31 -27.03
CA GLY A 51 -11.53 -10.08 -27.83
C GLY A 51 -11.09 -8.88 -26.99
N VAL A 52 -11.80 -7.74 -27.13
CA VAL A 52 -11.52 -6.54 -26.32
C VAL A 52 -11.70 -6.79 -24.82
N TYR A 53 -12.56 -7.73 -24.42
CA TYR A 53 -12.82 -8.02 -23.00
C TYR A 53 -11.64 -8.71 -22.30
N ALA A 54 -10.68 -9.27 -23.04
CA ALA A 54 -9.47 -9.85 -22.47
C ALA A 54 -8.60 -8.80 -21.74
N ILE A 55 -8.82 -7.49 -21.97
CA ILE A 55 -8.14 -6.43 -21.24
C ILE A 55 -8.65 -6.26 -19.80
N LEU A 56 -9.88 -6.67 -19.51
CA LEU A 56 -10.52 -6.49 -18.20
C LEU A 56 -9.77 -7.18 -17.05
N PRO A 57 -9.33 -8.46 -17.14
CA PRO A 57 -8.52 -9.08 -16.10
C PRO A 57 -7.18 -8.36 -15.88
N ILE A 58 -6.57 -7.80 -16.94
CA ILE A 58 -5.30 -7.06 -16.85
C ILE A 58 -5.51 -5.77 -16.05
N ILE A 59 -6.52 -4.98 -16.42
CA ILE A 59 -6.86 -3.73 -15.72
C ILE A 59 -7.19 -4.03 -14.25
N THR A 60 -7.94 -5.09 -14.00
CA THR A 60 -8.30 -5.52 -12.65
C THR A 60 -7.05 -5.87 -11.85
N ALA A 61 -6.14 -6.68 -12.39
CA ALA A 61 -4.87 -7.01 -11.74
C ALA A 61 -4.03 -5.77 -11.41
N LEU A 62 -4.00 -4.75 -12.29
CA LEU A 62 -3.29 -3.49 -12.05
C LEU A 62 -3.92 -2.67 -10.92
N ILE A 63 -5.25 -2.55 -10.90
CA ILE A 63 -5.97 -1.86 -9.82
C ILE A 63 -5.69 -2.54 -8.48
N PHE A 64 -5.81 -3.87 -8.44
CA PHE A 64 -5.52 -4.64 -7.24
C PHE A 64 -4.07 -4.48 -6.80
N SER A 65 -3.10 -4.57 -7.72
CA SER A 65 -1.68 -4.39 -7.41
C SER A 65 -1.41 -3.02 -6.79
N PHE A 66 -2.03 -1.96 -7.32
CA PHE A 66 -1.86 -0.61 -6.78
C PHE A 66 -2.48 -0.46 -5.38
N VAL A 67 -3.74 -0.85 -5.21
CA VAL A 67 -4.46 -0.65 -3.94
C VAL A 67 -3.94 -1.59 -2.85
N HIS A 68 -3.82 -2.88 -3.15
CA HIS A 68 -3.24 -3.86 -2.22
C HIS A 68 -1.77 -3.54 -1.94
N GLY A 69 -1.00 -3.11 -2.93
CA GLY A 69 0.39 -2.68 -2.75
C GLY A 69 0.52 -1.51 -1.79
N ALA A 70 -0.32 -0.48 -1.93
CA ALA A 70 -0.36 0.66 -1.01
C ALA A 70 -0.76 0.24 0.41
N PHE A 71 -1.69 -0.70 0.56
CA PHE A 71 -2.01 -1.29 1.86
C PHE A 71 -0.80 -2.00 2.45
N THR A 72 -0.18 -2.91 1.70
CA THR A 72 0.93 -3.76 2.15
C THR A 72 2.16 -2.95 2.54
N ASP A 73 2.49 -1.89 1.79
CA ASP A 73 3.58 -0.95 2.14
C ASP A 73 3.35 -0.28 3.52
N ASN A 74 2.15 0.28 3.73
CA ASN A 74 1.80 0.88 5.01
C ASN A 74 1.69 -0.15 6.14
N PHE A 75 1.20 -1.36 5.83
CA PHE A 75 1.06 -2.47 6.77
C PHE A 75 2.43 -2.91 7.31
N TRP A 76 3.41 -3.15 6.44
CA TRP A 76 4.78 -3.48 6.86
C TRP A 76 5.41 -2.34 7.66
N THR A 77 5.20 -1.09 7.25
CA THR A 77 5.66 0.09 8.00
C THR A 77 5.07 0.14 9.41
N VAL A 78 3.78 -0.18 9.57
CA VAL A 78 3.12 -0.26 10.88
C VAL A 78 3.72 -1.37 11.75
N LEU A 79 4.00 -2.54 11.16
CA LEU A 79 4.70 -3.64 11.83
C LEU A 79 6.17 -3.33 12.17
N GLY A 80 6.73 -2.27 11.61
CA GLY A 80 8.12 -1.86 11.81
C GLY A 80 9.11 -2.50 10.85
N VAL A 81 8.62 -3.14 9.78
CA VAL A 81 9.43 -3.65 8.68
C VAL A 81 9.52 -2.54 7.63
N GLU A 82 10.62 -1.78 7.63
CA GLU A 82 10.89 -0.75 6.64
C GLU A 82 12.01 -1.19 5.69
N ALA A 83 11.89 -0.86 4.40
CA ALA A 83 12.96 -1.07 3.45
C ALA A 83 14.21 -0.28 3.86
N LYS A 84 15.40 -0.88 3.73
CA LYS A 84 16.65 -0.15 3.94
C LYS A 84 16.70 1.04 2.99
N LYS A 85 16.79 2.26 3.54
CA LYS A 85 17.07 3.45 2.73
C LYS A 85 18.43 3.26 2.06
N LYS A 86 18.43 3.10 0.74
CA LYS A 86 19.66 3.12 -0.04
C LYS A 86 20.29 4.48 0.19
N LYS A 87 21.51 4.53 0.76
CA LYS A 87 22.29 5.77 0.73
C LYS A 87 22.50 6.08 -0.75
N GLU A 88 21.99 7.22 -1.22
CA GLU A 88 22.48 7.80 -2.46
C GLU A 88 23.98 7.99 -2.30
N VAL A 89 24.75 7.18 -3.03
CA VAL A 89 26.18 7.44 -3.21
C VAL A 89 26.20 8.64 -4.15
N LYS A 90 26.42 9.82 -3.56
CA LYS A 90 26.61 11.07 -4.27
C LYS A 90 27.97 11.08 -4.97
#